data_AF-A0A7Z6MWQ6-F1
#
_entry.id   AF-A0A7Z6MWQ6-F1
#
_cell.length_a   1.000
_cell.length_b   1.000
_cell.length_c   1.000
_cell.angle_alpha   90.00
_cell.angle_beta   90.00
_cell.angle_gamma   90.00
#
_symmetry.space_group_name_H-M   'P 1'
#
loop_
_entity.id
_entity.type
_entity.pdbx_description
1 polymer ?
#
loop_
_entity_poly.entity_id
_entity_poly.type
_entity_poly.pdbx_seq_one_letter_code
_entity_poly.pdbx_strand_id
1 'polypeptide(L)'
;MTKLQVQKTAKKSIHIHNDISNTAQYLKTRIEEKEATGDRYGIALDITACLVMLAFTFESRLNFIGQKKLPGFRERRWFDKKVELVLRGLKLEPDFSKRPYSSIKELKDFRDTIAHGKPETVVIDELVDFHPEADYDDFDLRGAWEGCLNIDFMRRCSEDIDDIWKEWLAIAEIDVHQTITHGEYGITLIEEPMVFGG
;
A
#
# COMPACT_ATOMS: atom_id res chain seq x y z
N MET A 1 19.84 40.36 -31.32
CA MET A 1 20.00 39.31 -30.28
C MET A 1 20.22 37.99 -30.97
N THR A 2 21.38 37.37 -30.77
CA THR A 2 21.72 36.05 -31.32
C THR A 2 20.90 35.00 -30.58
N LYS A 3 20.08 34.23 -31.29
CA LYS A 3 19.31 33.12 -30.70
C LYS A 3 20.24 31.91 -30.59
N LEU A 4 20.60 31.53 -29.37
CA LEU A 4 21.32 30.28 -29.12
C LEU A 4 20.32 29.12 -29.08
N GLN A 5 20.62 28.05 -29.80
CA GLN A 5 19.84 26.82 -29.74
C GLN A 5 20.49 25.83 -28.77
N VAL A 6 19.71 25.29 -27.86
CA VAL A 6 20.16 24.26 -26.91
C VAL A 6 19.30 23.02 -27.00
N GLN A 7 19.91 21.85 -26.84
CA GLN A 7 19.23 20.58 -26.61
C GLN A 7 19.04 20.41 -25.10
N LYS A 8 17.78 20.24 -24.68
CA LYS A 8 17.44 19.85 -23.31
C LYS A 8 17.15 18.36 -23.25
N THR A 9 17.86 17.64 -22.40
CA THR A 9 17.56 16.25 -22.05
C THR A 9 17.11 16.19 -20.60
N ALA A 10 16.12 15.36 -20.30
CA ALA A 10 15.66 15.15 -18.93
C ALA A 10 15.16 13.72 -18.74
N LYS A 11 15.50 13.12 -17.61
CA LYS A 11 15.05 11.79 -17.17
C LYS A 11 14.40 11.93 -15.80
N LYS A 12 13.28 11.25 -15.58
CA LYS A 12 12.59 11.20 -14.29
C LYS A 12 12.40 9.75 -13.87
N SER A 13 12.72 9.45 -12.62
CA SER A 13 12.41 8.20 -11.94
C SER A 13 11.29 8.50 -10.95
N ILE A 14 10.10 7.94 -11.16
CA ILE A 14 8.93 8.19 -10.32
C ILE A 14 8.61 6.92 -9.52
N HIS A 15 8.46 7.08 -8.21
CA HIS A 15 8.29 5.99 -7.26
C HIS A 15 7.03 6.19 -6.42
N ILE A 16 5.88 5.92 -7.06
CA ILE A 16 4.53 6.13 -6.50
C ILE A 16 4.27 5.38 -5.20
N HIS A 17 5.00 4.28 -4.93
CA HIS A 17 4.86 3.53 -3.69
C HIS A 17 5.18 4.40 -2.45
N ASN A 18 6.02 5.42 -2.58
CA ASN A 18 6.26 6.39 -1.50
C ASN A 18 5.05 7.29 -1.27
N ASP A 19 4.43 7.81 -2.32
CA ASP A 19 3.27 8.70 -2.20
C ASP A 19 2.07 7.96 -1.57
N ILE A 20 1.87 6.69 -1.96
CA ILE A 20 0.85 5.81 -1.38
C ILE A 20 1.18 5.53 0.09
N SER A 21 2.43 5.17 0.39
CA SER A 21 2.90 4.96 1.77
C SER A 21 2.73 6.19 2.65
N ASN A 22 3.07 7.38 2.15
CA ASN A 22 2.92 8.64 2.88
C ASN A 22 1.45 8.94 3.16
N THR A 23 0.56 8.63 2.22
CA THR A 23 -0.89 8.76 2.42
C THR A 23 -1.39 7.83 3.53
N ALA A 24 -0.95 6.57 3.53
CA ALA A 24 -1.28 5.62 4.59
C ALA A 24 -0.77 6.11 5.97
N GLN A 25 0.46 6.61 6.03
CA GLN A 25 1.03 7.15 7.27
C GLN A 25 0.29 8.38 7.78
N TYR A 26 -0.09 9.31 6.89
CA TYR A 26 -0.91 10.46 7.27
C TYR A 26 -2.27 10.03 7.87
N LEU A 27 -2.94 9.06 7.24
CA LEU A 27 -4.20 8.52 7.75
C LEU A 27 -4.02 7.85 9.12
N LYS A 28 -2.98 7.03 9.27
CA LYS A 28 -2.61 6.40 10.55
C LYS A 28 -2.42 7.45 11.64
N THR A 29 -1.58 8.46 11.42
CA THR A 29 -1.35 9.53 12.41
C THR A 29 -2.66 10.19 12.82
N ARG A 30 -3.52 10.54 11.86
CA ARG A 30 -4.83 11.15 12.14
C ARG A 30 -5.74 10.25 12.96
N ILE A 31 -5.75 8.94 12.71
CA ILE A 31 -6.54 7.97 13.49
C ILE A 31 -6.00 7.86 14.92
N GLU A 32 -4.67 7.83 15.09
CA GLU A 32 -4.03 7.77 16.40
C GLU A 32 -4.29 9.04 17.22
N GLU A 33 -4.31 10.20 16.60
CA GLU A 33 -4.71 11.47 17.23
C GLU A 33 -6.18 11.45 17.68
N LYS A 34 -7.08 10.94 16.83
CA LYS A 34 -8.49 10.75 17.17
C LYS A 34 -8.66 9.80 18.37
N GLU A 35 -7.92 8.70 18.38
CA GLU A 35 -7.92 7.78 19.52
C GLU A 35 -7.46 8.45 20.80
N ALA A 36 -6.33 9.15 20.75
CA ALA A 36 -5.75 9.84 21.91
C ALA A 36 -6.66 10.93 22.48
N THR A 37 -7.46 11.58 21.63
CA THR A 37 -8.41 12.63 22.03
C THR A 37 -9.81 12.09 22.35
N GLY A 38 -10.04 10.79 22.17
CA GLY A 38 -11.36 10.18 22.35
C GLY A 38 -12.37 10.53 21.24
N ASP A 39 -11.93 11.16 20.14
CA ASP A 39 -12.77 11.47 19.00
C ASP A 39 -13.11 10.19 18.22
N ARG A 40 -14.37 9.74 18.35
CA ARG A 40 -14.88 8.56 17.62
C ARG A 40 -15.56 8.93 16.31
N TYR A 41 -15.74 10.22 16.01
CA TYR A 41 -16.49 10.65 14.83
C TYR A 41 -15.76 10.24 13.55
N GLY A 42 -16.41 9.37 12.76
CA GLY A 42 -15.88 8.86 11.49
C GLY A 42 -14.59 8.04 11.61
N ILE A 43 -14.16 7.64 12.81
CA ILE A 43 -12.88 6.94 13.00
C ILE A 43 -12.82 5.60 12.24
N ALA A 44 -13.94 4.88 12.17
CA ALA A 44 -14.04 3.64 11.41
C ALA A 44 -13.86 3.88 9.90
N LEU A 45 -14.39 4.99 9.36
CA LEU A 45 -14.20 5.38 7.95
C LEU A 45 -12.72 5.69 7.66
N ASP A 46 -12.07 6.37 8.60
CA ASP A 46 -10.66 6.68 8.50
C ASP A 46 -9.80 5.41 8.53
N ILE A 47 -10.13 4.45 9.42
CA ILE A 47 -9.48 3.13 9.48
C ILE A 47 -9.68 2.37 8.17
N THR A 48 -10.89 2.33 7.60
CA THR A 48 -11.16 1.71 6.30
C THR A 48 -10.25 2.29 5.22
N ALA A 49 -10.17 3.63 5.11
CA ALA A 49 -9.30 4.28 4.14
C ALA A 49 -7.82 3.94 4.38
N CYS A 50 -7.38 3.93 5.63
CA CYS A 50 -6.00 3.61 5.99
C CYS A 50 -5.63 2.16 5.60
N LEU A 51 -6.47 1.19 5.92
CA LEU A 51 -6.26 -0.22 5.57
C LEU A 51 -6.20 -0.43 4.05
N VAL A 52 -7.08 0.22 3.28
CA VAL A 52 -7.03 0.19 1.81
C VAL A 52 -5.71 0.78 1.30
N MET A 53 -5.28 1.91 1.84
CA MET A 53 -4.00 2.53 1.44
C MET A 53 -2.80 1.66 1.80
N LEU A 54 -2.80 0.99 2.96
CA LEU A 54 -1.79 0.01 3.35
C LEU A 54 -1.74 -1.17 2.36
N ALA A 55 -2.89 -1.68 1.91
CA ALA A 55 -2.95 -2.74 0.90
C ALA A 55 -2.29 -2.30 -0.41
N PHE A 56 -2.59 -1.07 -0.86
CA PHE A 56 -1.95 -0.48 -2.04
C PHE A 56 -0.47 -0.18 -1.83
N THR A 57 -0.04 0.18 -0.62
CA THR A 57 1.39 0.35 -0.28
C THR A 57 2.12 -0.96 -0.47
N PHE A 58 1.61 -2.07 0.07
CA PHE A 58 2.23 -3.39 -0.13
C PHE A 58 2.28 -3.77 -1.61
N GLU A 59 1.16 -3.64 -2.34
CA GLU A 59 1.10 -4.02 -3.75
C GLU A 59 2.03 -3.16 -4.64
N SER A 60 2.15 -1.86 -4.36
CA SER A 60 3.04 -0.96 -5.10
C SER A 60 4.52 -1.20 -4.78
N ARG A 61 4.87 -1.53 -3.53
CA ARG A 61 6.22 -1.97 -3.13
C ARG A 61 6.59 -3.31 -3.77
N LEU A 62 5.66 -4.26 -3.79
CA LEU A 62 5.79 -5.54 -4.52
C LEU A 62 6.07 -5.32 -6.01
N ASN A 63 5.33 -4.42 -6.64
CA ASN A 63 5.54 -4.07 -8.04
C ASN A 63 6.93 -3.44 -8.27
N PHE A 64 7.40 -2.58 -7.35
CA PHE A 64 8.73 -1.99 -7.42
C PHE A 64 9.84 -3.05 -7.36
N ILE A 65 9.80 -3.96 -6.37
CA ILE A 65 10.79 -5.05 -6.26
C ILE A 65 10.75 -5.92 -7.51
N GLY A 66 9.55 -6.30 -7.95
CA GLY A 66 9.37 -7.10 -9.16
C GLY A 66 10.02 -6.44 -10.38
N GLN A 67 9.77 -5.15 -10.62
CA GLN A 67 10.38 -4.42 -11.73
C GLN A 67 11.90 -4.31 -11.62
N LYS A 68 12.45 -4.18 -10.41
CA LYS A 68 13.89 -4.03 -10.18
C LYS A 68 14.66 -5.35 -10.28
N LYS A 69 14.06 -6.48 -9.88
CA LYS A 69 14.77 -7.74 -9.69
C LYS A 69 14.36 -8.87 -10.62
N LEU A 70 13.21 -8.77 -11.28
CA LEU A 70 12.69 -9.82 -12.14
C LEU A 70 12.59 -9.35 -13.59
N PRO A 71 13.46 -9.83 -14.50
CA PRO A 71 13.34 -9.56 -15.93
C PRO A 71 11.96 -9.95 -16.46
N GLY A 72 11.29 -9.04 -17.16
CA GLY A 72 9.96 -9.28 -17.73
C GLY A 72 8.81 -9.32 -16.71
N PHE A 73 9.01 -8.79 -15.50
CA PHE A 73 7.95 -8.66 -14.50
C PHE A 73 6.74 -7.90 -15.07
N ARG A 74 5.53 -8.41 -14.80
CA ARG A 74 4.27 -7.80 -15.25
C ARG A 74 3.44 -7.43 -14.02
N GLU A 75 3.23 -6.14 -13.81
CA GLU A 75 2.53 -5.59 -12.65
C GLU A 75 1.04 -5.98 -12.59
N ARG A 76 0.39 -6.21 -13.74
CA ARG A 76 -1.04 -6.59 -13.84
C ARG A 76 -1.31 -8.08 -13.60
N ARG A 77 -0.34 -8.83 -13.06
CA ARG A 77 -0.57 -10.23 -12.69
C ARG A 77 -1.41 -10.32 -11.42
N TRP A 78 -2.11 -11.44 -11.29
CA TRP A 78 -2.80 -11.83 -10.06
C TRP A 78 -1.89 -11.70 -8.85
N PHE A 79 -2.44 -11.16 -7.76
CA PHE A 79 -1.70 -10.79 -6.55
C PHE A 79 -0.82 -11.93 -6.03
N ASP A 80 -1.40 -13.10 -5.79
CA ASP A 80 -0.67 -14.26 -5.23
C ASP A 80 0.50 -14.67 -6.14
N LYS A 81 0.29 -14.57 -7.46
CA LYS A 81 1.36 -14.87 -8.42
C LYS A 81 2.48 -13.84 -8.39
N LYS A 82 2.17 -12.57 -8.13
CA LYS A 82 3.20 -11.52 -7.97
C LYS A 82 4.03 -11.78 -6.72
N VAL A 83 3.38 -12.08 -5.60
CA VAL A 83 4.04 -12.42 -4.33
C VAL A 83 4.95 -13.64 -4.51
N GLU A 84 4.43 -14.73 -5.10
CA GLU A 84 5.21 -15.94 -5.39
C GLU A 84 6.46 -15.63 -6.23
N LEU A 85 6.31 -14.85 -7.31
CA LEU A 85 7.42 -14.52 -8.20
C LEU A 85 8.48 -13.66 -7.50
N VAL A 86 8.07 -12.66 -6.72
CA VAL A 86 8.99 -11.80 -5.98
C VAL A 86 9.72 -12.58 -4.89
N LEU A 87 9.01 -13.37 -4.08
CA LEU A 87 9.63 -14.20 -3.05
C LEU A 87 10.63 -15.20 -3.65
N ARG A 88 10.28 -15.85 -4.75
CA ARG A 88 11.22 -16.71 -5.49
C ARG A 88 12.44 -15.93 -5.99
N GLY A 89 12.23 -14.72 -6.53
CA GLY A 89 13.31 -13.85 -6.98
C GLY A 89 14.26 -13.42 -5.87
N LEU A 90 13.71 -13.20 -4.67
CA LEU A 90 14.45 -12.87 -3.45
C LEU A 90 14.99 -14.12 -2.73
N LYS A 91 14.67 -15.33 -3.18
CA LYS A 91 14.97 -16.60 -2.51
C LYS A 91 14.46 -16.63 -1.06
N LEU A 92 13.26 -16.11 -0.86
CA LEU A 92 12.56 -16.06 0.42
C LEU A 92 11.45 -17.11 0.48
N GLU A 93 11.35 -17.80 1.61
CA GLU A 93 10.28 -18.76 1.92
C GLU A 93 9.64 -18.42 3.27
N PRO A 94 8.87 -17.32 3.34
CA PRO A 94 8.28 -16.86 4.59
C PRO A 94 7.09 -17.73 5.02
N ASP A 95 6.86 -17.79 6.34
CA ASP A 95 5.71 -18.43 6.94
C ASP A 95 4.52 -17.45 6.99
N PHE A 96 3.56 -17.61 6.07
CA PHE A 96 2.35 -16.78 6.00
C PHE A 96 1.36 -17.01 7.15
N SER A 97 1.62 -17.96 8.06
CA SER A 97 0.86 -18.09 9.31
C SER A 97 1.37 -17.20 10.44
N LYS A 98 2.51 -16.52 10.24
CA LYS A 98 3.17 -15.71 11.27
C LYS A 98 3.44 -14.29 10.79
N ARG A 99 3.53 -13.36 11.75
CA ARG A 99 3.99 -12.00 11.48
C ARG A 99 5.43 -12.00 10.96
N PRO A 100 5.78 -11.08 10.04
CA PRO A 100 4.91 -10.04 9.48
C PRO A 100 4.02 -10.52 8.29
N TYR A 101 4.28 -11.70 7.74
CA TYR A 101 3.66 -12.16 6.49
C TYR A 101 2.18 -12.53 6.60
N SER A 102 1.69 -12.92 7.79
CA SER A 102 0.27 -13.17 8.03
C SER A 102 -0.62 -11.95 7.73
N SER A 103 -0.11 -10.74 8.01
CA SER A 103 -0.83 -9.49 7.79
C SER A 103 -1.07 -9.20 6.31
N ILE A 104 -0.24 -9.72 5.41
CA ILE A 104 -0.45 -9.58 3.95
C ILE A 104 -1.75 -10.27 3.54
N LYS A 105 -1.99 -11.47 4.06
CA LYS A 105 -3.20 -12.24 3.73
C LYS A 105 -4.44 -11.55 4.26
N GLU A 106 -4.43 -11.17 5.53
CA GLU A 106 -5.54 -10.47 6.17
C GLU A 106 -5.88 -9.16 5.44
N LEU A 107 -4.86 -8.39 5.07
CA LEU A 107 -5.03 -7.11 4.38
C LEU A 107 -5.51 -7.26 2.93
N LYS A 108 -5.04 -8.28 2.22
CA LYS A 108 -5.54 -8.65 0.89
C LYS A 108 -7.01 -9.03 0.96
N ASP A 109 -7.38 -9.90 1.89
CA ASP A 109 -8.75 -10.39 2.05
C ASP A 109 -9.70 -9.24 2.43
N PHE A 110 -9.25 -8.32 3.31
CA PHE A 110 -9.97 -7.08 3.61
C PHE A 110 -10.16 -6.22 2.35
N ARG A 111 -9.08 -5.91 1.63
CA ARG A 111 -9.13 -5.07 0.41
C ARG A 111 -10.07 -5.66 -0.63
N ASP A 112 -10.01 -6.97 -0.85
CA ASP A 112 -10.88 -7.67 -1.81
C ASP A 112 -12.34 -7.60 -1.37
N THR A 113 -12.62 -7.72 -0.07
CA THR A 113 -13.96 -7.58 0.49
C THR A 113 -14.52 -6.17 0.27
N ILE A 114 -13.74 -5.12 0.54
CA ILE A 114 -14.18 -3.73 0.30
C ILE A 114 -14.36 -3.43 -1.20
N ALA A 115 -13.43 -3.89 -2.04
CA ALA A 115 -13.45 -3.60 -3.48
C ALA A 115 -14.55 -4.37 -4.25
N HIS A 116 -14.92 -5.55 -3.76
CA HIS A 116 -15.90 -6.43 -4.40
C HIS A 116 -17.16 -6.64 -3.56
N GLY A 117 -17.38 -5.78 -2.54
CA GLY A 117 -18.51 -5.87 -1.63
C GLY A 117 -19.82 -6.00 -2.38
N LYS A 118 -20.56 -7.08 -2.08
CA LYS A 118 -21.90 -7.32 -2.62
C LYS A 118 -22.91 -7.13 -1.50
N PRO A 119 -24.14 -6.68 -1.81
CA PRO A 119 -25.23 -6.77 -0.85
C PRO A 119 -25.36 -8.20 -0.34
N GLU A 120 -25.46 -8.34 0.98
CA GLU A 120 -25.62 -9.62 1.66
C GLU A 120 -26.95 -9.61 2.40
N THR A 121 -27.61 -10.77 2.44
CA THR A 121 -28.78 -11.01 3.28
C THR A 121 -28.46 -12.23 4.14
N VAL A 122 -28.31 -12.00 5.43
CA VAL A 122 -28.08 -13.07 6.42
C VAL A 122 -29.43 -13.39 7.05
N VAL A 123 -29.81 -14.67 7.01
CA VAL A 123 -31.01 -15.17 7.69
C VAL A 123 -30.54 -15.89 8.95
N ILE A 124 -30.99 -15.41 10.10
CA ILE A 124 -30.73 -16.03 11.40
C ILE A 124 -32.00 -16.81 11.77
N ASP A 125 -31.86 -18.12 11.96
CA ASP A 125 -32.93 -19.02 12.40
C ASP A 125 -32.37 -19.89 13.52
N GLU A 126 -32.60 -19.47 14.76
CA GLU A 126 -32.07 -20.10 15.96
C GLU A 126 -33.18 -20.45 16.95
N LEU A 127 -33.02 -21.61 17.60
CA LEU A 127 -33.88 -22.02 18.71
C LEU A 127 -33.21 -21.56 20.00
N VAL A 128 -33.81 -20.55 20.62
CA VAL A 128 -33.38 -20.02 21.91
C VAL A 128 -34.41 -20.32 23.00
N ASP A 129 -33.94 -20.61 24.21
CA ASP A 129 -34.82 -20.76 25.36
C ASP A 129 -35.43 -19.41 25.73
N PHE A 130 -36.75 -19.39 25.93
CA PHE A 130 -37.45 -18.15 26.28
C PHE A 130 -37.12 -17.70 27.70
N HIS A 131 -36.45 -16.56 27.79
CA HIS A 131 -36.24 -15.74 28.98
C HIS A 131 -37.05 -14.43 28.88
N PRO A 132 -37.92 -14.10 29.85
CA PRO A 132 -38.77 -12.89 29.81
C PRO A 132 -38.01 -11.56 29.78
N GLU A 133 -36.79 -11.53 30.33
CA GLU A 133 -35.95 -10.33 30.45
C GLU A 133 -34.87 -10.26 29.36
N ALA A 134 -34.85 -11.21 28.42
CA ALA A 134 -33.89 -11.20 27.33
C ALA A 134 -34.33 -10.22 26.23
N ASP A 135 -33.34 -9.52 25.66
CA ASP A 135 -33.52 -8.71 24.46
C ASP A 135 -33.29 -9.59 23.23
N TYR A 136 -34.38 -9.98 22.55
CA TYR A 136 -34.32 -10.79 21.33
C TYR A 136 -34.07 -9.94 20.08
N ASP A 137 -34.06 -8.62 20.20
CA ASP A 137 -33.72 -7.70 19.12
C ASP A 137 -32.20 -7.38 19.12
N ASP A 138 -31.44 -7.88 20.10
CA ASP A 138 -29.98 -7.75 20.19
C ASP A 138 -29.27 -8.73 19.25
N PHE A 139 -29.21 -8.38 17.96
CA PHE A 139 -28.43 -9.10 16.95
C PHE A 139 -27.45 -8.18 16.23
N ASP A 140 -26.27 -8.73 15.90
CA ASP A 140 -25.19 -7.99 15.27
C ASP A 140 -25.49 -7.72 13.79
N LEU A 141 -25.75 -6.46 13.47
CA LEU A 141 -26.01 -5.98 12.11
C LEU A 141 -24.72 -5.74 11.29
N ARG A 142 -23.55 -5.87 11.90
CA ARG A 142 -22.29 -5.53 11.25
C ARG A 142 -21.93 -6.56 10.19
N GLY A 143 -21.37 -6.07 9.08
CA GLY A 143 -20.71 -6.95 8.12
C GLY A 143 -19.43 -7.54 8.73
N ALA A 144 -19.06 -8.76 8.35
CA ALA A 144 -17.85 -9.41 8.86
C ALA A 144 -16.56 -8.57 8.69
N TRP A 145 -16.50 -7.75 7.63
CA TRP A 145 -15.39 -6.84 7.36
C TRP A 145 -15.23 -5.72 8.40
N GLU A 146 -16.30 -5.37 9.13
CA GLU A 146 -16.26 -4.35 10.18
C GLU A 146 -15.41 -4.80 11.38
N GLY A 147 -15.24 -6.12 11.59
CA GLY A 147 -14.32 -6.66 12.59
C GLY A 147 -12.86 -6.25 12.36
N CYS A 148 -12.49 -5.93 11.10
CA CYS A 148 -11.17 -5.41 10.76
C CYS A 148 -11.00 -3.93 11.11
N LEU A 149 -12.08 -3.18 11.40
CA LEU A 149 -12.03 -1.72 11.62
C LEU A 149 -11.61 -1.37 13.05
N ASN A 150 -10.49 -1.92 13.49
CA ASN A 150 -9.89 -1.64 14.78
C ASN A 150 -8.46 -1.10 14.63
N ILE A 151 -8.05 -0.29 15.59
CA ILE A 151 -6.80 0.47 15.54
C ILE A 151 -5.59 -0.45 15.67
N ASP A 152 -5.67 -1.49 16.51
CA ASP A 152 -4.58 -2.44 16.71
C ASP A 152 -4.27 -3.23 15.44
N PHE A 153 -5.30 -3.64 14.69
CA PHE A 153 -5.13 -4.27 13.39
C PHE A 153 -4.46 -3.35 12.37
N MET A 154 -4.90 -2.09 12.30
CA MET A 154 -4.31 -1.09 11.41
C MET A 154 -2.85 -0.82 11.76
N ARG A 155 -2.51 -0.65 13.05
CA ARG A 155 -1.13 -0.49 13.53
C ARG A 155 -0.27 -1.70 13.15
N ARG A 156 -0.75 -2.90 13.45
CA ARG A 156 -0.08 -4.17 13.11
C ARG A 156 0.22 -4.26 11.61
N CYS A 157 -0.77 -3.96 10.75
CA CYS A 157 -0.57 -3.99 9.30
C CYS A 157 0.48 -2.97 8.85
N SER A 158 0.45 -1.76 9.40
CA SER A 158 1.43 -0.72 9.09
C SER A 158 2.85 -1.15 9.46
N GLU A 159 3.05 -1.67 10.66
CA GLU A 159 4.35 -2.17 11.14
C GLU A 159 4.86 -3.32 10.26
N ASP A 160 4.01 -4.32 10.02
CA ASP A 160 4.39 -5.53 9.29
C ASP A 160 4.77 -5.20 7.83
N ILE A 161 4.05 -4.30 7.17
CA ILE A 161 4.37 -3.85 5.80
C ILE A 161 5.70 -3.11 5.75
N ASP A 162 6.04 -2.32 6.77
CA ASP A 162 7.33 -1.64 6.85
C ASP A 162 8.48 -2.60 7.15
N ASP A 163 8.26 -3.62 7.97
CA ASP A 163 9.27 -4.64 8.25
C ASP A 163 9.53 -5.54 7.04
N ILE A 164 8.48 -5.96 6.33
CA ILE A 164 8.62 -6.67 5.05
C ILE A 164 9.37 -5.82 4.03
N TRP A 165 9.07 -4.51 3.96
CA TRP A 165 9.74 -3.63 3.02
C TRP A 165 11.24 -3.50 3.32
N LYS A 166 11.62 -3.32 4.58
CA LYS A 166 13.03 -3.29 5.00
C LYS A 166 13.74 -4.60 4.67
N GLU A 167 13.12 -5.74 4.97
CA GLU A 167 13.66 -7.06 4.65
C GLU A 167 13.88 -7.22 3.14
N TRP A 168 12.87 -6.87 2.34
CA TRP A 168 12.94 -6.99 0.89
C TRP A 168 14.01 -6.07 0.29
N LEU A 169 14.14 -4.83 0.75
CA LEU A 169 15.22 -3.94 0.29
C LEU A 169 16.60 -4.48 0.63
N ALA A 170 16.78 -5.00 1.85
CA ALA A 170 18.04 -5.56 2.30
C ALA A 170 18.45 -6.79 1.46
N ILE A 171 17.55 -7.75 1.28
CA ILE A 171 17.80 -8.96 0.48
C ILE A 171 17.96 -8.64 -1.01
N ALA A 172 17.22 -7.64 -1.49
CA ALA A 172 17.36 -7.15 -2.84
C ALA A 172 18.61 -6.29 -3.02
N GLU A 173 19.39 -5.96 -1.99
CA GLU A 173 20.53 -5.04 -2.11
C GLU A 173 20.14 -3.72 -2.81
N ILE A 174 18.97 -3.17 -2.45
CA ILE A 174 18.47 -1.89 -2.96
C ILE A 174 18.65 -0.85 -1.88
N ASP A 175 19.48 0.16 -2.17
CA ASP A 175 19.65 1.29 -1.26
C ASP A 175 18.40 2.17 -1.25
N VAL A 176 18.13 2.78 -0.09
CA VAL A 176 16.98 3.69 0.11
C VAL A 176 16.96 4.84 -0.91
N HIS A 177 18.11 5.38 -1.30
CA HIS A 177 18.13 6.48 -2.28
C HIS A 177 17.59 6.05 -3.66
N GLN A 178 17.64 4.75 -4.00
CA GLN A 178 17.10 4.21 -5.24
C GLN A 178 15.58 4.06 -5.22
N THR A 179 14.96 4.25 -4.06
CA THR A 179 13.50 4.22 -3.90
C THR A 179 12.90 5.62 -3.97
N ILE A 180 13.71 6.70 -3.95
CA ILE A 180 13.23 8.09 -3.91
C ILE A 180 12.96 8.63 -5.31
N THR A 181 11.80 9.27 -5.52
CA THR A 181 11.50 9.95 -6.80
C THR A 181 12.56 11.01 -7.09
N HIS A 182 13.25 10.90 -8.23
CA HIS A 182 14.36 11.77 -8.60
C HIS A 182 14.39 12.07 -10.11
N GLY A 183 15.21 13.03 -10.53
CA GLY A 183 15.38 13.35 -11.94
C GLY A 183 16.76 13.89 -12.26
N GLU A 184 17.16 13.73 -13.52
CA GLU A 184 18.42 14.21 -14.08
C GLU A 184 18.08 15.10 -15.28
N TYR A 185 18.81 16.19 -15.48
CA TYR A 185 18.64 17.04 -16.65
C TYR A 185 19.99 17.53 -17.18
N GLY A 186 20.07 17.65 -18.50
CA GLY A 186 21.23 18.16 -19.23
C GLY A 186 20.79 19.24 -20.21
N ILE A 187 21.68 20.20 -20.44
CA ILE A 187 21.55 21.22 -21.47
C ILE A 187 22.83 21.18 -22.29
N THR A 188 22.71 21.00 -23.60
CA THR A 188 23.84 20.98 -24.53
C THR A 188 23.63 22.07 -25.58
N LEU A 189 24.62 22.94 -25.78
CA LEU A 189 24.58 23.95 -26.84
C LEU A 189 24.74 23.26 -28.21
N ILE A 190 23.89 23.60 -29.19
CA ILE A 190 23.87 22.93 -30.50
C ILE A 190 24.79 23.64 -31.52
N GLU A 191 25.11 24.93 -31.33
CA GLU A 191 26.00 25.69 -32.22
C GLU A 191 26.94 26.62 -31.44
N GLU A 192 28.25 26.60 -31.76
CA GLU A 192 29.15 27.71 -31.42
C GLU A 192 28.70 28.97 -32.16
N PRO A 193 28.69 30.15 -31.52
CA PRO A 193 28.27 31.38 -32.19
C PRO A 193 29.16 31.62 -33.41
N MET A 194 28.58 31.64 -34.61
CA MET A 194 29.28 32.15 -35.79
C MET A 194 29.71 33.59 -35.49
N VAL A 195 31.00 33.78 -35.24
CA VAL A 195 31.63 35.09 -35.25
C VAL A 195 31.70 35.51 -36.72
N PHE A 196 30.73 36.31 -37.16
CA PHE A 196 30.88 37.04 -38.42
C PHE A 196 31.93 38.12 -38.19
N GLY A 197 33.17 37.86 -38.61
CA GLY A 197 34.19 38.87 -38.74
C GLY A 197 33.81 39.85 -39.85
N GLY A 198 33.81 41.14 -39.51
CA GLY A 198 33.65 42.27 -40.42
C GLY A 198 34.05 43.54 -39.70
#